data_AF-A0AAN7T130-F1
#
_entry.id   AF-A0AAN7T130-F1
#
_cell.length_a   1.000
_cell.length_b   1.000
_cell.length_c   1.000
_cell.angle_alpha   90.00
_cell.angle_beta   90.00
_cell.angle_gamma   90.00
#
_symmetry.space_group_name_H-M   'P 1'
#
loop_
_entity.id
_entity.type
_entity.pdbx_description
1 polymer ?
#
loop_
_entity_poly.entity_id
_entity_poly.type
_entity_poly.pdbx_seq_one_letter_code
_entity_poly.pdbx_strand_id
1 'polypeptide(L)'
;MSFSGRRVSVLRTALGTSSEGQRRGSIAKLQEPSANELASPVHTEFRAHPGHKAVHAGLDQTRSSTGVVWCTEQAQKYGFAEHPEQWANLGQGAPEVDDDIEGCFKRPETIPLSMNGREYGPTAGIKPLRTAVANLYNENYRKGKLSKYTWENVCIVPGGRAGLIRIAAVLGNAYVGFFIPDYTAYNEMLSLFKNFVAIPTPLSAKDGYHIHADKIAEEIARGTSVILTSNPRNPTGHSLDLDELAEIQDICRDRATIIFDEFYAGFRYDHDCDGSTISAAANVVDVNDDDVIIIDGLTKRFRLPGVRPKEFISALGSCGSYLDGGTNVPFQEMAVSMLDPPKVEIEMKALQTHFKMKRDYCLKRLQEIGFSKGDQDIPDSTFYIWLDLTTLDPPIPASSGADISNGLSFFDALLKEKAIVVPGIFFDLNPAKRRDLFDSPCHHFVRISYGPKMEVLKLGMDAIERVVKKARGQMAMYDNAVSDEPGSPKAVRRQRGPSHSNRGQGGDPYIHS
;
A
#
# COMPACT_ATOMS: atom_id res chain seq x y z
N MET A 1 3.22 59.13 -37.36
CA MET A 1 4.66 59.49 -37.45
C MET A 1 5.30 58.99 -36.16
N SER A 2 6.21 58.01 -36.06
CA SER A 2 7.37 57.58 -36.88
C SER A 2 8.68 58.29 -36.52
N PHE A 3 9.70 57.52 -36.12
CA PHE A 3 11.12 57.89 -35.93
C PHE A 3 11.43 58.84 -34.74
N SER A 4 12.65 58.83 -34.15
CA SER A 4 13.66 57.76 -34.05
C SER A 4 14.73 58.10 -32.99
N GLY A 5 15.12 57.11 -32.19
CA GLY A 5 16.52 56.73 -31.96
C GLY A 5 17.53 57.69 -31.33
N ARG A 6 18.13 57.23 -30.22
CA ARG A 6 19.59 57.28 -30.07
C ARG A 6 20.13 55.93 -29.58
N ARG A 7 20.84 55.22 -30.46
CA ARG A 7 21.76 54.14 -30.09
C ARG A 7 23.13 54.76 -29.78
N VAL A 8 23.79 54.27 -28.73
CA VAL A 8 25.22 54.00 -28.77
C VAL A 8 25.42 52.61 -28.18
N SER A 9 26.17 51.77 -28.88
CA SER A 9 26.54 50.42 -28.46
C SER A 9 28.05 50.31 -28.40
N VAL A 10 28.59 49.60 -27.41
CA VAL A 10 29.94 49.03 -27.48
C VAL A 10 29.80 47.50 -27.56
N LEU A 11 30.84 46.86 -28.11
CA LEU A 11 30.83 45.53 -28.75
C LEU A 11 30.48 44.36 -27.79
N ARG A 12 29.93 43.20 -28.21
CA ARG A 12 30.32 42.24 -29.29
C ARG A 12 31.70 41.58 -29.02
N THR A 13 31.96 40.28 -29.26
CA THR A 13 31.12 39.11 -29.61
C THR A 13 31.86 37.85 -29.16
N ALA A 14 31.17 36.82 -28.67
CA ALA A 14 31.62 35.42 -28.75
C ALA A 14 30.40 34.49 -28.82
N LEU A 15 29.96 34.13 -30.03
CA LEU A 15 28.89 33.15 -30.25
C LEU A 15 29.52 31.76 -30.42
N GLY A 16 29.30 30.86 -29.46
CA GLY A 16 29.48 29.43 -29.64
C GLY A 16 28.18 28.80 -30.15
N THR A 17 28.23 28.03 -31.23
CA THR A 17 27.05 27.44 -31.87
C THR A 17 26.69 26.08 -31.28
N SER A 18 25.42 25.88 -30.92
CA SER A 18 24.78 24.56 -30.90
C SER A 18 23.39 24.65 -31.54
N SER A 19 23.23 23.98 -32.67
CA SER A 19 21.96 23.83 -33.38
C SER A 19 21.10 22.71 -32.78
N GLU A 20 19.93 22.51 -33.38
CA GLU A 20 18.93 21.46 -33.09
C GLU A 20 18.08 21.69 -31.83
N GLY A 21 16.77 21.51 -32.00
CA GLY A 21 15.77 21.87 -30.99
C GLY A 21 15.19 20.64 -30.30
N GLN A 22 15.17 20.67 -28.96
CA GLN A 22 14.29 19.81 -28.18
C GLN A 22 13.43 20.67 -27.24
N ARG A 23 12.15 20.84 -27.57
CA ARG A 23 11.12 21.26 -26.59
C ARG A 23 10.83 20.09 -25.63
N ARG A 24 11.76 19.79 -24.73
CA ARG A 24 11.50 18.90 -23.60
C ARG A 24 10.78 19.70 -22.51
N GLY A 25 9.52 19.36 -22.26
CA GLY A 25 8.79 19.87 -21.11
C GLY A 25 9.47 19.39 -19.83
N SER A 26 9.93 20.33 -19.00
CA SER A 26 10.67 20.02 -17.77
C SER A 26 9.70 19.64 -16.64
N ILE A 27 9.25 18.38 -16.65
CA ILE A 27 8.94 17.71 -15.37
C ILE A 27 10.23 17.77 -14.56
N ALA A 28 10.19 18.34 -13.37
CA ALA A 28 11.38 18.62 -12.59
C ALA A 28 12.11 17.30 -12.26
N LYS A 29 13.39 17.20 -12.65
CA LYS A 29 14.31 16.31 -11.92
C LYS A 29 14.27 16.75 -10.46
N LEU A 30 13.96 15.84 -9.55
CA LEU A 30 14.20 16.04 -8.12
C LEU A 30 15.68 16.39 -7.93
N GLN A 31 15.96 17.37 -7.06
CA GLN A 31 17.28 17.98 -6.98
C GLN A 31 18.38 16.95 -6.68
N GLU A 32 19.45 17.02 -7.46
CA GLU A 32 20.72 16.41 -7.10
C GLU A 32 21.23 17.08 -5.80
N PRO A 33 21.92 16.35 -4.89
CA PRO A 33 22.36 16.91 -3.61
C PRO A 33 23.15 18.21 -3.79
N SER A 34 22.87 19.19 -2.92
CA SER A 34 23.50 20.50 -3.01
C SER A 34 25.02 20.39 -2.81
N ALA A 35 25.77 21.37 -3.33
CA ALA A 35 27.22 21.44 -3.14
C ALA A 35 27.62 21.41 -1.65
N ASN A 36 26.75 21.91 -0.75
CA ASN A 36 26.95 21.88 0.69
C ASN A 36 26.77 20.47 1.29
N GLU A 37 25.80 19.69 0.82
CA GLU A 37 25.60 18.28 1.22
C GLU A 37 26.65 17.35 0.60
N LEU A 38 27.23 17.72 -0.55
CA LEU A 38 28.39 17.04 -1.14
C LEU A 38 29.68 17.34 -0.35
N ALA A 39 29.87 18.57 0.12
CA ALA A 39 31.06 18.99 0.88
C ALA A 39 30.99 18.74 2.41
N SER A 40 29.80 18.49 2.97
CA SER A 40 29.62 18.29 4.41
C SER A 40 30.39 17.06 4.93
N PRO A 41 31.24 17.20 5.97
CA PRO A 41 31.95 16.06 6.58
C PRO A 41 30.99 14.96 7.05
N VAL A 42 29.94 15.33 7.79
CA VAL A 42 28.91 14.40 8.31
C VAL A 42 28.25 13.59 7.18
N HIS A 43 27.88 14.20 6.06
CA HIS A 43 27.28 13.50 4.93
C HIS A 43 28.29 12.62 4.18
N THR A 44 29.57 12.96 4.19
CA THR A 44 30.64 12.16 3.59
C THR A 44 31.00 10.95 4.46
N GLU A 45 31.01 11.12 5.78
CA GLU A 45 31.20 10.06 6.77
C GLU A 45 30.00 9.08 6.77
N PHE A 46 28.78 9.60 6.74
CA PHE A 46 27.55 8.82 6.56
C PHE A 46 27.64 7.94 5.29
N ARG A 47 27.90 8.53 4.12
CA ARG A 47 28.07 7.81 2.84
C ARG A 47 29.26 6.85 2.79
N ALA A 48 30.20 6.92 3.73
CA ALA A 48 31.35 6.00 3.79
C ALA A 48 31.02 4.69 4.54
N HIS A 49 29.91 4.63 5.28
CA HIS A 49 29.50 3.47 6.07
C HIS A 49 29.28 2.22 5.19
N PRO A 50 29.60 0.98 5.67
CA PRO A 50 29.51 -0.21 4.83
C PRO A 50 28.13 -0.49 4.20
N GLY A 51 27.03 -0.16 4.89
CA GLY A 51 25.66 -0.31 4.35
C GLY A 51 25.44 0.45 3.04
N HIS A 52 26.01 1.65 2.89
CA HIS A 52 25.90 2.47 1.68
C HIS A 52 26.56 1.87 0.43
N LYS A 53 27.33 0.77 0.55
CA LYS A 53 28.00 0.12 -0.59
C LYS A 53 27.15 -0.94 -1.27
N ALA A 54 26.03 -1.35 -0.68
CA ALA A 54 25.14 -2.38 -1.21
C ALA A 54 24.08 -1.80 -2.16
N VAL A 55 24.48 -1.47 -3.40
CA VAL A 55 23.52 -1.12 -4.46
C VAL A 55 22.80 -2.39 -4.92
N HIS A 56 21.75 -2.79 -4.20
CA HIS A 56 20.89 -3.92 -4.57
C HIS A 56 20.14 -3.60 -5.87
N ALA A 57 20.51 -4.30 -6.95
CA ALA A 57 20.00 -4.04 -8.29
C ALA A 57 18.50 -4.41 -8.43
N GLY A 58 17.63 -3.42 -8.29
CA GLY A 58 16.17 -3.57 -8.52
C GLY A 58 15.30 -2.48 -7.91
N LEU A 59 15.74 -1.83 -6.83
CA LEU A 59 14.95 -0.81 -6.12
C LEU A 59 15.36 0.63 -6.52
N ASP A 60 14.73 1.15 -7.57
CA ASP A 60 14.89 2.55 -7.99
C ASP A 60 14.13 3.50 -7.03
N GLN A 61 14.82 3.97 -5.98
CA GLN A 61 14.28 4.89 -4.97
C GLN A 61 13.83 6.26 -5.54
N THR A 62 14.05 6.55 -6.84
CA THR A 62 13.54 7.76 -7.51
C THR A 62 12.11 7.59 -8.04
N ARG A 63 11.61 6.35 -8.18
CA ARG A 63 10.24 6.06 -8.61
C ARG A 63 9.28 6.02 -7.43
N SER A 64 8.30 6.92 -7.43
CA SER A 64 7.23 7.00 -6.43
C SER A 64 6.11 5.99 -6.70
N SER A 65 6.42 4.69 -6.74
CA SER A 65 5.42 3.62 -6.75
C SER A 65 5.33 2.95 -5.37
N THR A 66 4.19 3.11 -4.69
CA THR A 66 3.93 2.46 -3.38
C THR A 66 4.12 0.95 -3.50
N GLY A 67 4.74 0.29 -2.52
CA GLY A 67 5.26 -1.10 -2.65
C GLY A 67 4.38 -2.13 -3.36
N VAL A 68 3.06 -2.13 -3.14
CA VAL A 68 2.09 -2.99 -3.85
C VAL A 68 2.15 -2.81 -5.38
N VAL A 69 2.28 -1.57 -5.83
CA VAL A 69 2.44 -1.21 -7.25
C VAL A 69 3.79 -1.67 -7.78
N TRP A 70 4.89 -1.40 -7.07
CA TRP A 70 6.22 -1.91 -7.46
C TRP A 70 6.24 -3.44 -7.57
N CYS A 71 5.61 -4.15 -6.64
CA CYS A 71 5.49 -5.62 -6.68
C CYS A 71 4.72 -6.09 -7.93
N THR A 72 3.61 -5.40 -8.23
CA THR A 72 2.77 -5.69 -9.41
C THR A 72 3.49 -5.36 -10.72
N GLU A 73 4.28 -4.29 -10.77
CA GLU A 73 5.14 -3.93 -11.90
C GLU A 73 6.21 -5.00 -12.17
N GLN A 74 6.77 -5.65 -11.14
CA GLN A 74 7.72 -6.76 -11.38
C GLN A 74 6.99 -8.01 -11.91
N ALA A 75 5.83 -8.37 -11.34
CA ALA A 75 4.99 -9.45 -11.84
C ALA A 75 4.59 -9.26 -13.32
N GLN A 76 4.31 -8.02 -13.75
CA GLN A 76 4.06 -7.69 -15.15
C GLN A 76 5.28 -7.91 -16.06
N LYS A 77 6.49 -7.56 -15.61
CA LYS A 77 7.74 -7.84 -16.36
C LYS A 77 8.02 -9.34 -16.53
N TYR A 78 7.55 -10.17 -15.59
CA TYR A 78 7.64 -11.64 -15.66
C TYR A 78 6.47 -12.27 -16.44
N GLY A 79 5.64 -11.47 -17.13
CA GLY A 79 4.59 -11.94 -18.03
C GLY A 79 3.29 -12.40 -17.35
N PHE A 80 3.15 -12.26 -16.03
CA PHE A 80 2.00 -12.83 -15.29
C PHE A 80 0.63 -12.26 -15.72
N ALA A 81 0.62 -11.07 -16.34
CA ALA A 81 -0.59 -10.44 -16.85
C ALA A 81 -1.23 -11.19 -18.03
N GLU A 82 -0.48 -12.05 -18.73
CA GLU A 82 -0.97 -12.84 -19.87
C GLU A 82 -1.78 -14.07 -19.43
N HIS A 83 -1.58 -14.52 -18.17
CA HIS A 83 -2.15 -15.75 -17.61
C HIS A 83 -2.59 -15.54 -16.14
N PRO A 84 -3.62 -14.71 -15.89
CA PRO A 84 -4.08 -14.38 -14.53
C PRO A 84 -4.49 -15.61 -13.69
N GLU A 85 -4.87 -16.71 -14.33
CA GLU A 85 -5.24 -17.98 -13.71
C GLU A 85 -4.05 -18.83 -13.23
N GLN A 86 -2.82 -18.46 -13.57
CA GLN A 86 -1.61 -19.26 -13.31
C GLN A 86 -0.67 -18.67 -12.24
N TRP A 87 -1.06 -17.59 -11.54
CA TRP A 87 -0.21 -16.93 -10.55
C TRP A 87 -0.97 -16.44 -9.32
N ALA A 88 -0.26 -16.26 -8.21
CA ALA A 88 -0.84 -15.85 -6.95
C ALA A 88 -0.44 -14.43 -6.52
N ASN A 89 -1.39 -13.50 -6.57
CA ASN A 89 -1.20 -12.14 -6.07
C ASN A 89 -1.57 -12.03 -4.57
N LEU A 90 -0.70 -12.52 -3.69
CA LEU A 90 -0.82 -12.30 -2.24
C LEU A 90 -0.29 -10.91 -1.83
N GLY A 91 0.09 -10.04 -2.78
CA GLY A 91 0.54 -8.67 -2.51
C GLY A 91 -0.61 -7.66 -2.46
N GLN A 92 -1.69 -7.88 -3.21
CA GLN A 92 -2.74 -6.89 -3.43
C GLN A 92 -3.61 -6.63 -2.18
N GLY A 93 -3.79 -5.35 -1.86
CA GLY A 93 -4.57 -4.88 -0.70
C GLY A 93 -6.08 -4.77 -0.94
N ALA A 94 -6.68 -5.77 -1.60
CA ALA A 94 -8.10 -5.84 -1.90
C ALA A 94 -8.67 -7.22 -1.53
N PRO A 95 -9.89 -7.28 -0.95
CA PRO A 95 -10.61 -8.54 -0.83
C PRO A 95 -11.09 -9.02 -2.22
N GLU A 96 -11.48 -10.28 -2.32
CA GLU A 96 -12.33 -10.74 -3.42
C GLU A 96 -13.67 -9.97 -3.44
N VAL A 97 -14.32 -9.92 -4.60
CA VAL A 97 -15.46 -9.01 -4.85
C VAL A 97 -16.71 -9.72 -5.37
N ASP A 98 -16.66 -11.03 -5.48
CA ASP A 98 -17.69 -11.87 -6.08
C ASP A 98 -18.89 -12.06 -5.13
N ASP A 99 -20.04 -12.42 -5.72
CA ASP A 99 -21.31 -12.65 -5.02
C ASP A 99 -21.45 -14.12 -4.53
N ASP A 100 -20.35 -14.87 -4.43
CA ASP A 100 -20.31 -16.26 -3.98
C ASP A 100 -19.97 -16.43 -2.49
N ILE A 101 -19.68 -15.34 -1.77
CA ILE A 101 -19.53 -15.35 -0.31
C ILE A 101 -20.89 -15.57 0.36
N GLU A 102 -21.04 -16.69 1.07
CA GLU A 102 -22.29 -17.06 1.73
C GLU A 102 -22.75 -15.98 2.75
N GLY A 103 -24.02 -15.59 2.66
CA GLY A 103 -24.63 -14.57 3.52
C GLY A 103 -24.45 -13.12 3.05
N CYS A 104 -23.51 -12.82 2.15
CA CYS A 104 -23.38 -11.47 1.59
C CYS A 104 -24.57 -11.11 0.66
N PHE A 105 -24.91 -9.82 0.57
CA PHE A 105 -25.95 -9.38 -0.36
C PHE A 105 -25.40 -9.22 -1.79
N LYS A 106 -26.15 -9.72 -2.77
CA LYS A 106 -25.76 -9.61 -4.19
C LYS A 106 -25.52 -8.17 -4.62
N ARG A 107 -24.45 -7.93 -5.37
CA ARG A 107 -24.10 -6.61 -5.86
C ARG A 107 -24.80 -6.30 -7.19
N PRO A 108 -25.20 -5.04 -7.41
CA PRO A 108 -25.92 -4.65 -8.62
C PRO A 108 -24.97 -4.63 -9.83
N GLU A 109 -25.30 -5.44 -10.84
CA GLU A 109 -24.59 -5.51 -12.13
C GLU A 109 -24.73 -4.23 -12.97
N THR A 110 -25.72 -3.38 -12.66
CA THR A 110 -26.00 -2.13 -13.39
C THR A 110 -26.29 -0.97 -12.45
N ILE A 111 -25.91 0.25 -12.85
CA ILE A 111 -26.14 1.48 -12.10
C ILE A 111 -27.18 2.34 -12.85
N PRO A 112 -28.33 2.68 -12.23
CA PRO A 112 -29.34 3.49 -12.89
C PRO A 112 -28.89 4.96 -13.01
N LEU A 113 -28.85 5.48 -14.24
CA LEU A 113 -28.51 6.89 -14.50
C LEU A 113 -29.76 7.77 -14.37
N SER A 114 -30.07 8.19 -13.13
CA SER A 114 -31.11 9.18 -12.83
C SER A 114 -30.83 10.53 -13.54
N MET A 115 -31.79 11.46 -13.56
CA MET A 115 -31.53 12.80 -14.10
C MET A 115 -30.53 13.58 -13.24
N ASN A 116 -30.61 13.48 -11.91
CA ASN A 116 -29.66 14.08 -10.98
C ASN A 116 -28.25 13.47 -11.15
N GLY A 117 -28.17 12.17 -11.42
CA GLY A 117 -26.93 11.43 -11.70
C GLY A 117 -26.23 11.79 -13.01
N ARG A 118 -26.79 12.69 -13.83
CA ARG A 118 -26.14 13.21 -15.06
C ARG A 118 -25.50 14.58 -14.86
N GLU A 119 -25.80 15.23 -13.73
CA GLU A 119 -25.33 16.58 -13.39
C GLU A 119 -24.14 16.53 -12.41
N TYR A 120 -23.50 17.68 -12.17
CA TYR A 120 -22.49 17.80 -11.12
C TYR A 120 -23.12 17.67 -9.73
N GLY A 121 -22.65 16.68 -8.95
CA GLY A 121 -23.04 16.51 -7.56
C GLY A 121 -22.36 17.49 -6.60
N PRO A 122 -22.83 17.62 -5.35
CA PRO A 122 -22.11 18.33 -4.30
C PRO A 122 -20.74 17.67 -4.04
N THR A 123 -19.69 18.47 -3.90
CA THR A 123 -18.29 18.01 -3.76
C THR A 123 -18.01 17.22 -2.48
N ALA A 124 -18.83 17.40 -1.45
CA ALA A 124 -18.84 16.61 -0.21
C ALA A 124 -19.80 15.39 -0.27
N GLY A 125 -20.41 15.13 -1.42
CA GLY A 125 -21.38 14.06 -1.62
C GLY A 125 -22.86 14.47 -1.47
N ILE A 126 -23.75 13.65 -2.02
CA ILE A 126 -25.20 13.89 -1.97
C ILE A 126 -25.74 13.69 -0.55
N LYS A 127 -26.72 14.52 -0.17
CA LYS A 127 -27.32 14.47 1.18
C LYS A 127 -27.89 13.09 1.56
N PRO A 128 -28.58 12.32 0.68
CA PRO A 128 -29.08 10.98 1.04
C PRO A 128 -27.98 10.01 1.48
N LEU A 129 -26.86 9.95 0.76
CA LEU A 129 -25.73 9.10 1.13
C LEU A 129 -25.07 9.57 2.42
N ARG A 130 -24.88 10.90 2.56
CA ARG A 130 -24.33 11.48 3.79
C ARG A 130 -25.19 11.17 5.02
N THR A 131 -26.52 11.23 4.89
CA THR A 131 -27.46 10.80 5.94
C THR A 131 -27.33 9.30 6.22
N ALA A 132 -27.24 8.44 5.20
CA ALA A 132 -27.15 6.99 5.39
C ALA A 132 -25.90 6.57 6.18
N VAL A 133 -24.73 7.14 5.84
CA VAL A 133 -23.49 6.86 6.60
C VAL A 133 -23.59 7.40 8.05
N ALA A 134 -24.14 8.61 8.25
CA ALA A 134 -24.33 9.17 9.60
C ALA A 134 -25.28 8.30 10.46
N ASN A 135 -26.37 7.82 9.86
CA ASN A 135 -27.31 6.91 10.52
C ASN A 135 -26.63 5.59 10.91
N LEU A 136 -25.83 5.00 10.01
CA LEU A 136 -25.09 3.77 10.31
C LEU A 136 -24.14 3.94 11.50
N TYR A 137 -23.41 5.05 11.56
CA TYR A 137 -22.53 5.34 12.70
C TYR A 137 -23.30 5.60 14.00
N ASN A 138 -24.46 6.25 13.92
CA ASN A 138 -25.34 6.47 15.06
C ASN A 138 -25.94 5.17 15.60
N GLU A 139 -26.28 4.22 14.72
CA GLU A 139 -26.82 2.92 15.07
C GLU A 139 -25.74 1.95 15.59
N ASN A 140 -24.54 1.95 15.02
CA ASN A 140 -23.50 1.01 15.43
C ASN A 140 -22.77 1.46 16.70
N TYR A 141 -22.45 2.76 16.82
CA TYR A 141 -21.50 3.23 17.84
C TYR A 141 -22.08 4.25 18.82
N ARG A 142 -23.24 4.86 18.52
CA ARG A 142 -23.81 5.96 19.32
C ARG A 142 -25.20 5.68 19.88
N LYS A 143 -25.65 4.42 19.95
CA LYS A 143 -26.85 4.05 20.71
C LYS A 143 -26.71 4.55 22.17
N GLY A 144 -27.76 5.17 22.71
CA GLY A 144 -27.75 5.81 24.03
C GLY A 144 -26.98 7.15 24.17
N LYS A 145 -26.02 7.48 23.30
CA LYS A 145 -25.26 8.75 23.35
C LYS A 145 -26.17 9.94 22.97
N LEU A 146 -25.96 11.09 23.63
CA LEU A 146 -26.72 12.34 23.39
C LEU A 146 -26.37 13.00 22.05
N SER A 147 -25.09 13.27 21.81
CA SER A 147 -24.63 13.86 20.56
C SER A 147 -24.61 12.83 19.42
N LYS A 148 -25.09 13.24 18.23
CA LYS A 148 -25.36 12.35 17.08
C LYS A 148 -24.79 12.93 15.79
N TYR A 149 -24.15 12.08 14.99
CA TYR A 149 -23.71 12.48 13.64
C TYR A 149 -24.92 12.85 12.78
N THR A 150 -24.78 13.91 11.99
CA THR A 150 -25.73 14.27 10.94
C THR A 150 -25.07 14.13 9.56
N TRP A 151 -25.84 14.35 8.50
CA TRP A 151 -25.29 14.48 7.14
C TRP A 151 -24.23 15.59 7.03
N GLU A 152 -24.26 16.61 7.90
CA GLU A 152 -23.23 17.66 7.95
C GLU A 152 -21.87 17.11 8.41
N ASN A 153 -21.87 16.04 9.20
CA ASN A 153 -20.69 15.35 9.74
C ASN A 153 -20.18 14.21 8.81
N VAL A 154 -20.42 14.30 7.48
CA VAL A 154 -20.06 13.25 6.50
C VAL A 154 -19.62 13.86 5.17
N CYS A 155 -18.51 13.38 4.59
CA CYS A 155 -17.98 13.84 3.29
C CYS A 155 -17.59 12.63 2.44
N ILE A 156 -18.30 12.46 1.32
CA ILE A 156 -18.07 11.38 0.38
C ILE A 156 -16.99 11.81 -0.61
N VAL A 157 -15.88 11.07 -0.62
CA VAL A 157 -14.68 11.31 -1.45
C VAL A 157 -14.50 10.17 -2.48
N PRO A 158 -13.83 10.41 -3.62
CA PRO A 158 -13.58 9.38 -4.64
C PRO A 158 -12.45 8.41 -4.22
N GLY A 159 -12.68 7.67 -3.13
CA GLY A 159 -11.76 6.69 -2.55
C GLY A 159 -10.83 7.25 -1.47
N GLY A 160 -10.27 6.35 -0.65
CA GLY A 160 -9.50 6.70 0.56
C GLY A 160 -8.29 7.61 0.31
N ARG A 161 -7.56 7.42 -0.81
CA ARG A 161 -6.42 8.29 -1.17
C ARG A 161 -6.84 9.73 -1.47
N ALA A 162 -7.99 9.95 -2.10
CA ALA A 162 -8.55 11.30 -2.27
C ALA A 162 -8.97 11.90 -0.91
N GLY A 163 -9.51 11.08 -0.01
CA GLY A 163 -9.77 11.46 1.38
C GLY A 163 -8.52 11.95 2.12
N LEU A 164 -7.43 11.18 2.07
CA LEU A 164 -6.13 11.55 2.65
C LEU A 164 -5.60 12.86 2.06
N ILE A 165 -5.63 13.04 0.74
CA ILE A 165 -5.17 14.27 0.08
C ILE A 165 -6.03 15.48 0.49
N ARG A 166 -7.36 15.36 0.54
CA ARG A 166 -8.23 16.45 0.99
C ARG A 166 -8.01 16.78 2.47
N ILE A 167 -7.86 15.78 3.35
CA ILE A 167 -7.51 15.99 4.77
C ILE A 167 -6.19 16.76 4.87
N ALA A 168 -5.18 16.30 4.14
CA ALA A 168 -3.85 16.92 4.15
C ALA A 168 -3.85 18.38 3.65
N ALA A 169 -4.75 18.72 2.72
CA ALA A 169 -4.95 20.08 2.24
C ALA A 169 -5.66 21.01 3.25
N VAL A 170 -6.40 20.45 4.23
CA VAL A 170 -7.13 21.22 5.26
C VAL A 170 -6.30 21.42 6.53
N LEU A 171 -5.46 20.45 6.92
CA LEU A 171 -4.68 20.49 8.18
C LEU A 171 -3.65 21.64 8.30
N GLY A 172 -3.33 22.35 7.21
CA GLY A 172 -2.41 23.48 7.26
C GLY A 172 -0.98 23.08 7.66
N ASN A 173 -0.31 23.91 8.47
CA ASN A 173 1.00 23.57 9.02
C ASN A 173 0.84 22.70 10.27
N ALA A 174 1.36 21.47 10.26
CA ALA A 174 1.15 20.51 11.34
C ALA A 174 2.39 19.66 11.65
N TYR A 175 2.53 19.30 12.92
CA TYR A 175 3.42 18.23 13.37
C TYR A 175 2.62 16.93 13.36
N VAL A 176 2.89 16.07 12.37
CA VAL A 176 2.07 14.87 12.08
C VAL A 176 2.81 13.62 12.52
N GLY A 177 2.42 13.09 13.67
CA GLY A 177 2.89 11.81 14.20
C GLY A 177 2.26 10.64 13.47
N PHE A 178 3.07 9.62 13.17
CA PHE A 178 2.62 8.38 12.56
C PHE A 178 3.47 7.20 13.04
N PHE A 179 2.93 5.99 12.98
CA PHE A 179 3.60 4.80 13.47
C PHE A 179 4.31 4.00 12.37
N ILE A 180 5.23 3.13 12.78
CA ILE A 180 5.94 2.20 11.90
C ILE A 180 5.91 0.80 12.51
N PRO A 181 5.51 -0.25 11.75
CA PRO A 181 5.02 -0.23 10.37
C PRO A 181 3.54 0.19 10.27
N ASP A 182 3.19 0.92 9.20
CA ASP A 182 1.79 1.30 8.90
C ASP A 182 1.58 1.47 7.38
N TYR A 183 0.40 1.93 6.94
CA TYR A 183 -0.03 1.90 5.55
C TYR A 183 0.83 2.77 4.62
N THR A 184 1.44 2.12 3.62
CA THR A 184 2.34 2.68 2.60
C THR A 184 1.84 3.93 1.86
N ALA A 185 0.52 4.24 1.88
CA ALA A 185 -0.02 5.46 1.28
C ALA A 185 0.25 6.72 2.12
N TYR A 186 0.46 6.60 3.44
CA TYR A 186 0.82 7.75 4.29
C TYR A 186 2.20 8.27 3.92
N ASN A 187 3.13 7.41 3.49
CA ASN A 187 4.43 7.83 2.96
C ASN A 187 4.28 8.85 1.83
N GLU A 188 3.40 8.60 0.86
CA GLU A 188 3.18 9.51 -0.26
C GLU A 188 2.52 10.83 0.17
N MET A 189 1.53 10.76 1.07
CA MET A 189 0.86 11.94 1.61
C MET A 189 1.84 12.85 2.38
N LEU A 190 2.58 12.28 3.32
CA LEU A 190 3.58 12.98 4.14
C LEU A 190 4.80 13.43 3.30
N SER A 191 5.10 12.74 2.18
CA SER A 191 6.13 13.18 1.22
C SER A 191 5.67 14.39 0.40
N LEU A 192 4.39 14.47 0.04
CA LEU A 192 3.86 15.49 -0.86
C LEU A 192 3.61 16.83 -0.15
N PHE A 193 3.00 16.79 1.03
CA PHE A 193 2.59 17.98 1.78
C PHE A 193 3.74 18.55 2.64
N LYS A 194 4.54 19.43 2.03
CA LYS A 194 5.75 20.05 2.65
C LYS A 194 5.47 20.98 3.84
N ASN A 195 4.20 21.30 4.06
CA ASN A 195 3.64 21.94 5.25
C ASN A 195 3.62 21.04 6.50
N PHE A 196 3.90 19.73 6.36
CA PHE A 196 3.98 18.80 7.49
C PHE A 196 5.40 18.53 7.95
N VAL A 197 5.59 18.62 9.27
CA VAL A 197 6.71 17.99 9.97
C VAL A 197 6.26 16.57 10.33
N ALA A 198 6.62 15.61 9.49
CA ALA A 198 6.26 14.21 9.68
C ALA A 198 7.17 13.55 10.75
N ILE A 199 6.58 13.03 11.83
CA ILE A 199 7.27 12.47 13.00
C ILE A 199 7.05 10.95 13.06
N PRO A 200 8.09 10.12 12.77
CA PRO A 200 7.99 8.67 12.82
C PRO A 200 8.14 8.12 14.24
N THR A 201 7.13 7.38 14.72
CA THR A 201 7.17 6.64 15.99
C THR A 201 7.34 5.14 15.71
N PRO A 202 8.56 4.58 15.85
CA PRO A 202 8.79 3.15 15.67
C PRO A 202 8.14 2.35 16.80
N LEU A 203 7.42 1.29 16.44
CA LEU A 203 6.86 0.33 17.39
C LEU A 203 7.77 -0.91 17.46
N SER A 204 7.62 -1.70 18.52
CA SER A 204 8.51 -2.83 18.80
C SER A 204 7.94 -4.13 18.21
N ALA A 205 8.82 -4.99 17.70
CA ALA A 205 8.43 -6.30 17.17
C ALA A 205 8.05 -7.31 18.28
N LYS A 206 8.53 -7.09 19.52
CA LYS A 206 8.35 -7.98 20.69
C LYS A 206 6.93 -8.04 21.25
N ASP A 207 6.10 -7.09 20.80
CA ASP A 207 4.74 -6.81 21.22
C ASP A 207 3.87 -6.57 19.98
N GLY A 208 4.12 -7.31 18.89
CA GLY A 208 3.28 -7.29 17.67
C GLY A 208 3.18 -5.95 16.94
N TYR A 209 4.06 -4.98 17.25
CA TYR A 209 3.95 -3.56 16.88
C TYR A 209 2.66 -2.89 17.38
N HIS A 210 2.27 -3.17 18.62
CA HIS A 210 1.14 -2.55 19.29
C HIS A 210 1.29 -1.04 19.52
N ILE A 211 0.18 -0.31 19.57
CA ILE A 211 0.16 1.11 19.94
C ILE A 211 -0.16 1.21 21.43
N HIS A 212 0.79 1.70 22.21
CA HIS A 212 0.58 1.98 23.62
C HIS A 212 0.23 3.46 23.81
N ALA A 213 -0.70 3.75 24.73
CA ALA A 213 -1.23 5.08 24.98
C ALA A 213 -0.16 6.06 25.51
N ASP A 214 0.84 5.55 26.24
CA ASP A 214 1.99 6.31 26.75
C ASP A 214 2.80 6.97 25.63
N LYS A 215 3.09 6.27 24.54
CA LYS A 215 3.80 6.80 23.36
C LYS A 215 3.04 7.95 22.69
N ILE A 216 1.72 7.94 22.72
CA ILE A 216 0.90 9.04 22.20
C ILE A 216 0.97 10.25 23.15
N ALA A 217 0.95 10.02 24.47
CA ALA A 217 1.19 11.08 25.44
C ALA A 217 2.61 11.69 25.31
N GLU A 218 3.64 10.89 25.09
CA GLU A 218 5.01 11.36 24.84
C GLU A 218 5.11 12.22 23.57
N GLU A 219 4.55 11.78 22.44
CA GLU A 219 4.64 12.53 21.18
C GLU A 219 3.79 13.81 21.19
N ILE A 220 2.64 13.82 21.86
CA ILE A 220 1.86 15.05 22.10
C ILE A 220 2.65 16.00 23.02
N ALA A 221 3.31 15.49 24.07
CA ALA A 221 4.18 16.30 24.93
C ALA A 221 5.41 16.86 24.20
N ARG A 222 5.85 16.24 23.08
CA ARG A 222 6.87 16.75 22.15
C ARG A 222 6.34 17.82 21.17
N GLY A 223 5.04 18.10 21.17
CA GLY A 223 4.39 19.09 20.30
C GLY A 223 3.77 18.50 19.03
N THR A 224 3.55 17.19 18.96
CA THR A 224 2.76 16.58 17.87
C THR A 224 1.31 17.07 17.93
N SER A 225 0.86 17.73 16.86
CA SER A 225 -0.46 18.36 16.78
C SER A 225 -1.50 17.52 16.03
N VAL A 226 -1.05 16.50 15.30
CA VAL A 226 -1.90 15.56 14.56
C VAL A 226 -1.34 14.15 14.70
N ILE A 227 -2.17 13.16 15.03
CA ILE A 227 -1.83 11.73 15.03
C ILE A 227 -2.52 11.05 13.84
N LEU A 228 -1.79 10.22 13.08
CA LEU A 228 -2.31 9.41 11.97
C LEU A 228 -1.94 7.93 12.15
N THR A 229 -2.95 7.06 12.15
CA THR A 229 -2.76 5.59 12.25
C THR A 229 -3.84 4.83 11.49
N SER A 230 -3.53 3.63 10.98
CA SER A 230 -4.58 2.65 10.68
C SER A 230 -5.01 1.89 11.93
N ASN A 231 -6.33 1.63 12.03
CA ASN A 231 -6.93 0.75 13.03
C ASN A 231 -8.27 0.19 12.50
N PRO A 232 -8.41 -1.10 12.17
CA PRO A 232 -7.39 -2.15 12.28
C PRO A 232 -6.17 -1.97 11.37
N ARG A 233 -5.00 -2.40 11.83
CA ARG A 233 -3.69 -2.00 11.28
C ARG A 233 -3.24 -2.81 10.07
N ASN A 234 -2.87 -2.09 9.02
CA ASN A 234 -2.15 -2.61 7.86
C ASN A 234 -0.66 -2.19 7.95
N PRO A 235 0.30 -3.11 8.21
CA PRO A 235 0.26 -4.50 7.73
C PRO A 235 -0.03 -5.59 8.77
N THR A 236 -0.04 -5.29 10.08
CA THR A 236 0.08 -6.31 11.13
C THR A 236 -1.15 -7.19 11.33
N GLY A 237 -2.35 -6.69 11.03
CA GLY A 237 -3.59 -7.44 11.20
C GLY A 237 -4.14 -7.45 12.63
N HIS A 238 -3.77 -6.43 13.42
CA HIS A 238 -4.26 -6.22 14.78
C HIS A 238 -5.12 -4.95 14.90
N SER A 239 -6.06 -4.95 15.84
CA SER A 239 -6.92 -3.81 16.17
C SER A 239 -6.84 -3.46 17.64
N LEU A 240 -6.82 -2.16 17.95
CA LEU A 240 -7.02 -1.64 19.29
C LEU A 240 -8.42 -1.99 19.79
N ASP A 241 -8.53 -2.28 21.09
CA ASP A 241 -9.84 -2.46 21.72
C ASP A 241 -10.55 -1.12 22.00
N LEU A 242 -11.75 -1.18 22.59
CA LEU A 242 -12.58 0.00 22.84
C LEU A 242 -12.06 0.88 23.99
N ASP A 243 -11.41 0.28 25.00
CA ASP A 243 -10.88 1.00 26.16
C ASP A 243 -9.53 1.63 25.80
N GLU A 244 -8.69 0.95 25.02
CA GLU A 244 -7.47 1.51 24.42
C GLU A 244 -7.77 2.70 23.49
N LEU A 245 -8.78 2.55 22.61
CA LEU A 245 -9.25 3.65 21.77
C LEU A 245 -9.83 4.80 22.59
N ALA A 246 -10.44 4.52 23.74
CA ALA A 246 -10.96 5.55 24.63
C ALA A 246 -9.81 6.34 25.28
N GLU A 247 -8.84 5.65 25.90
CA GLU A 247 -7.66 6.26 26.51
C GLU A 247 -6.88 7.11 25.50
N ILE A 248 -6.64 6.60 24.29
CA ILE A 248 -5.94 7.32 23.23
C ILE A 248 -6.70 8.59 22.80
N GLN A 249 -8.03 8.53 22.68
CA GLN A 249 -8.84 9.72 22.37
C GLN A 249 -8.87 10.73 23.53
N ASP A 250 -8.90 10.26 24.77
CA ASP A 250 -8.85 11.10 25.96
C ASP A 250 -7.47 11.76 26.14
N ILE A 251 -6.40 11.11 25.69
CA ILE A 251 -5.04 11.68 25.56
C ILE A 251 -4.93 12.71 24.44
N CYS A 252 -5.68 12.57 23.35
CA CYS A 252 -5.71 13.54 22.25
C CYS A 252 -6.62 14.76 22.51
N ARG A 253 -7.70 14.61 23.29
CA ARG A 253 -8.70 15.68 23.49
C ARG A 253 -8.07 16.97 24.03
N ASP A 254 -8.52 18.08 23.46
CA ASP A 254 -8.05 19.46 23.67
C ASP A 254 -6.54 19.69 23.37
N ARG A 255 -5.87 18.75 22.70
CA ARG A 255 -4.39 18.74 22.53
C ARG A 255 -3.91 18.42 21.12
N ALA A 256 -4.52 17.46 20.43
CA ALA A 256 -4.13 17.04 19.08
C ALA A 256 -5.30 16.44 18.30
N THR A 257 -5.34 16.68 16.99
CA THR A 257 -6.32 16.03 16.10
C THR A 257 -5.91 14.58 15.84
N ILE A 258 -6.80 13.61 16.04
CA ILE A 258 -6.51 12.19 15.77
C ILE A 258 -7.25 11.67 14.55
N ILE A 259 -6.49 11.00 13.68
CA ILE A 259 -6.93 10.49 12.39
C ILE A 259 -6.83 8.96 12.40
N PHE A 260 -7.97 8.29 12.53
CA PHE A 260 -8.08 6.83 12.44
C PHE A 260 -8.48 6.42 11.02
N ASP A 261 -7.66 5.60 10.37
CA ASP A 261 -7.99 4.93 9.12
C ASP A 261 -8.62 3.56 9.43
N GLU A 262 -9.95 3.56 9.41
CA GLU A 262 -10.81 2.43 9.83
C GLU A 262 -11.28 1.58 8.64
N PHE A 263 -10.63 1.67 7.47
CA PHE A 263 -11.01 0.92 6.26
C PHE A 263 -11.16 -0.58 6.49
N TYR A 264 -10.50 -1.16 7.51
CA TYR A 264 -10.54 -2.57 7.84
C TYR A 264 -11.50 -2.95 8.98
N ALA A 265 -12.23 -2.01 9.59
CA ALA A 265 -13.04 -2.24 10.80
C ALA A 265 -14.13 -3.32 10.69
N GLY A 266 -14.54 -3.68 9.45
CA GLY A 266 -15.43 -4.81 9.20
C GLY A 266 -14.80 -6.19 9.32
N PHE A 267 -13.48 -6.29 9.21
CA PHE A 267 -12.71 -7.53 9.22
C PHE A 267 -12.16 -7.73 10.64
N ARG A 268 -12.93 -8.45 11.46
CA ARG A 268 -12.71 -8.68 12.88
C ARG A 268 -13.08 -10.13 13.24
N TYR A 269 -12.25 -10.81 14.04
CA TYR A 269 -12.28 -12.28 14.19
C TYR A 269 -12.21 -12.77 15.64
N ASP A 270 -12.12 -11.87 16.61
CA ASP A 270 -11.95 -12.12 18.04
C ASP A 270 -13.27 -12.20 18.83
N HIS A 271 -14.42 -11.91 18.21
CA HIS A 271 -15.77 -11.99 18.81
C HIS A 271 -16.70 -12.87 17.98
N ASP A 272 -16.33 -14.14 17.78
CA ASP A 272 -17.13 -15.20 17.13
C ASP A 272 -17.75 -14.85 15.75
N CYS A 273 -17.19 -13.83 15.07
CA CYS A 273 -17.70 -13.27 13.81
C CYS A 273 -19.17 -12.79 13.91
N ASP A 274 -19.54 -12.20 15.05
CA ASP A 274 -20.88 -11.68 15.36
C ASP A 274 -21.32 -10.45 14.53
N GLY A 275 -20.49 -9.95 13.62
CA GLY A 275 -20.74 -8.76 12.83
C GLY A 275 -20.45 -7.45 13.55
N SER A 276 -20.01 -7.50 14.82
CA SER A 276 -19.54 -6.32 15.54
C SER A 276 -18.30 -5.73 14.88
N THR A 277 -18.11 -4.43 15.06
CA THR A 277 -16.98 -3.68 14.52
C THR A 277 -16.57 -2.64 15.54
N ILE A 278 -15.29 -2.38 15.67
CA ILE A 278 -14.75 -1.33 16.54
C ILE A 278 -14.61 -0.02 15.73
N SER A 279 -14.78 1.13 16.38
CA SER A 279 -14.59 2.47 15.80
C SER A 279 -14.39 3.52 16.89
N ALA A 280 -13.52 4.49 16.64
CA ALA A 280 -13.31 5.65 17.51
C ALA A 280 -14.62 6.43 17.78
N ALA A 281 -15.59 6.36 16.86
CA ALA A 281 -16.93 6.93 16.97
C ALA A 281 -17.71 6.54 18.25
N ALA A 282 -17.28 5.48 18.94
CA ALA A 282 -17.84 5.04 20.22
C ALA A 282 -17.43 5.94 21.40
N ASN A 283 -16.21 6.49 21.43
CA ASN A 283 -15.75 7.34 22.56
C ASN A 283 -15.99 8.85 22.33
N VAL A 284 -16.00 9.34 21.08
CA VAL A 284 -16.32 10.73 20.71
C VAL A 284 -17.45 11.31 21.57
N VAL A 285 -17.18 12.37 22.33
CA VAL A 285 -18.15 12.93 23.28
C VAL A 285 -19.19 13.76 22.53
N ASP A 286 -18.78 14.84 21.87
CA ASP A 286 -19.58 15.56 20.88
C ASP A 286 -19.02 15.39 19.46
N VAL A 287 -19.91 15.21 18.49
CA VAL A 287 -19.53 14.98 17.07
C VAL A 287 -19.09 16.24 16.31
N ASN A 288 -19.09 17.40 16.98
CA ASN A 288 -18.69 18.69 16.44
C ASN A 288 -17.50 19.28 17.23
N ASP A 289 -17.37 18.97 18.53
CA ASP A 289 -16.30 19.49 19.38
C ASP A 289 -15.07 18.56 19.50
N ASP A 290 -15.24 17.22 19.46
CA ASP A 290 -14.09 16.29 19.51
C ASP A 290 -13.34 16.24 18.15
N ASP A 291 -12.04 16.54 18.18
CA ASP A 291 -11.09 16.55 17.03
C ASP A 291 -10.73 15.14 16.48
N VAL A 292 -11.74 14.33 16.15
CA VAL A 292 -11.60 12.91 15.72
C VAL A 292 -12.02 12.72 14.25
N ILE A 293 -11.09 12.30 13.40
CA ILE A 293 -11.21 12.19 11.94
C ILE A 293 -11.20 10.72 11.51
N ILE A 294 -12.37 10.15 11.19
CA ILE A 294 -12.53 8.70 10.93
C ILE A 294 -12.51 8.38 9.43
N ILE A 295 -11.34 8.04 8.89
CA ILE A 295 -11.15 7.53 7.52
C ILE A 295 -11.55 6.06 7.39
N ASP A 296 -12.77 5.71 7.82
CA ASP A 296 -13.43 4.51 7.28
C ASP A 296 -13.65 4.72 5.78
N GLY A 297 -13.58 3.61 5.07
CA GLY A 297 -14.53 3.45 4.01
C GLY A 297 -14.90 2.02 3.78
N LEU A 298 -16.14 1.94 3.33
CA LEU A 298 -16.68 0.88 2.54
C LEU A 298 -15.63 0.27 1.54
N THR A 299 -14.58 0.91 0.99
CA THR A 299 -13.60 0.27 0.04
C THR A 299 -12.85 -0.99 0.53
N LYS A 300 -13.07 -1.43 1.77
CA LYS A 300 -13.02 -2.86 2.15
C LYS A 300 -14.38 -3.35 2.66
N ARG A 301 -15.01 -2.60 3.56
CA ARG A 301 -16.23 -2.94 4.32
C ARG A 301 -17.51 -3.20 3.49
N PHE A 302 -17.74 -2.52 2.36
CA PHE A 302 -18.94 -2.64 1.47
C PHE A 302 -18.70 -2.30 -0.02
N ARG A 303 -17.80 -1.33 -0.25
CA ARG A 303 -17.15 -0.73 -1.45
C ARG A 303 -17.51 0.80 -1.71
N LEU A 304 -16.87 1.80 -1.02
CA LEU A 304 -16.98 3.35 -1.02
C LEU A 304 -16.42 4.08 0.32
N PRO A 305 -16.76 5.35 0.74
CA PRO A 305 -16.46 5.98 2.10
C PRO A 305 -17.61 6.88 2.74
N GLY A 306 -17.58 7.63 3.89
CA GLY A 306 -16.67 7.92 5.06
C GLY A 306 -17.11 9.17 5.96
N VAL A 307 -16.80 9.29 7.28
CA VAL A 307 -17.40 10.25 8.31
C VAL A 307 -16.43 11.27 9.00
N ARG A 308 -16.78 12.54 9.32
CA ARG A 308 -15.91 13.57 10.02
C ARG A 308 -16.68 14.72 10.76
N PRO A 309 -16.05 15.54 11.64
CA PRO A 309 -16.66 16.75 12.23
C PRO A 309 -17.03 17.87 11.22
N LYS A 310 -18.09 18.64 11.52
CA LYS A 310 -18.82 19.50 10.57
C LYS A 310 -17.99 20.61 9.90
N GLU A 311 -17.18 21.34 10.68
CA GLU A 311 -16.37 22.46 10.19
C GLU A 311 -15.32 21.96 9.20
N PHE A 312 -14.72 20.82 9.52
CA PHE A 312 -13.76 20.11 8.67
C PHE A 312 -14.43 19.59 7.37
N ILE A 313 -15.69 19.16 7.42
CA ILE A 313 -16.48 18.76 6.24
C ILE A 313 -16.68 19.93 5.26
N SER A 314 -16.88 21.16 5.77
CA SER A 314 -16.98 22.35 4.92
C SER A 314 -15.69 22.58 4.13
N ALA A 315 -14.54 22.51 4.81
CA ALA A 315 -13.22 22.65 4.20
C ALA A 315 -12.91 21.50 3.21
N LEU A 316 -13.22 20.24 3.56
CA LEU A 316 -13.10 19.08 2.66
C LEU A 316 -13.99 19.20 1.41
N GLY A 317 -15.17 19.81 1.55
CA GLY A 317 -16.07 20.13 0.43
C GLY A 317 -15.48 21.18 -0.50
N SER A 318 -14.85 22.23 0.07
CA SER A 318 -14.10 23.23 -0.70
C SER A 318 -12.89 22.62 -1.41
N CYS A 319 -12.10 21.77 -0.75
CA CYS A 319 -10.98 21.05 -1.37
C CYS A 319 -11.43 20.15 -2.53
N GLY A 320 -12.60 19.53 -2.43
CA GLY A 320 -13.17 18.73 -3.51
C GLY A 320 -13.42 19.51 -4.81
N SER A 321 -13.73 20.81 -4.75
CA SER A 321 -14.06 21.57 -5.97
C SER A 321 -12.87 21.86 -6.88
N TYR A 322 -11.63 21.83 -6.35
CA TYR A 322 -10.40 22.06 -7.12
C TYR A 322 -9.51 20.83 -7.26
N LEU A 323 -9.65 19.81 -6.42
CA LEU A 323 -8.83 18.59 -6.48
C LEU A 323 -9.41 17.48 -7.36
N ASP A 324 -10.72 17.21 -7.25
CA ASP A 324 -11.31 15.97 -7.81
C ASP A 324 -12.73 16.12 -8.39
N GLY A 325 -13.44 17.22 -8.13
CA GLY A 325 -14.79 17.47 -8.63
C GLY A 325 -15.93 16.80 -7.84
N GLY A 326 -15.61 16.00 -6.81
CA GLY A 326 -16.57 15.20 -6.04
C GLY A 326 -16.70 13.75 -6.53
N THR A 327 -17.49 12.96 -5.79
CA THR A 327 -17.74 11.54 -6.11
C THR A 327 -18.87 11.39 -7.13
N ASN A 328 -18.75 10.44 -8.05
CA ASN A 328 -19.77 10.11 -9.06
C ASN A 328 -21.18 9.92 -8.43
N VAL A 329 -22.18 10.68 -8.90
CA VAL A 329 -23.52 10.74 -8.28
C VAL A 329 -24.33 9.45 -8.43
N PRO A 330 -24.48 8.80 -9.61
CA PRO A 330 -25.22 7.54 -9.74
C PRO A 330 -24.75 6.45 -8.78
N PHE A 331 -23.43 6.34 -8.60
CA PHE A 331 -22.83 5.38 -7.67
C PHE A 331 -23.13 5.73 -6.20
N GLN A 332 -23.20 7.03 -5.86
CA GLN A 332 -23.64 7.47 -4.54
C GLN A 332 -25.13 7.18 -4.29
N GLU A 333 -26.01 7.42 -5.27
CA GLU A 333 -27.46 7.15 -5.18
C GLU A 333 -27.74 5.67 -4.92
N MET A 334 -27.02 4.79 -5.62
CA MET A 334 -27.07 3.34 -5.42
C MET A 334 -26.59 2.91 -4.02
N ALA A 335 -25.47 3.47 -3.55
CA ALA A 335 -24.84 3.12 -2.28
C ALA A 335 -25.71 3.40 -1.04
N VAL A 336 -26.68 4.33 -1.12
CA VAL A 336 -27.66 4.59 -0.04
C VAL A 336 -28.34 3.29 0.40
N SER A 337 -28.71 2.42 -0.54
CA SER A 337 -29.46 1.17 -0.28
C SER A 337 -28.64 0.07 0.41
N MET A 338 -27.31 0.19 0.38
CA MET A 338 -26.33 -0.77 0.93
C MET A 338 -25.95 -0.45 2.39
N LEU A 339 -26.18 0.79 2.83
CA LEU A 339 -25.83 1.31 4.17
C LEU A 339 -26.94 1.11 5.21
N ASP A 340 -27.94 0.30 4.88
CA ASP A 340 -29.05 -0.07 5.73
C ASP A 340 -28.55 -0.96 6.89
N PRO A 341 -28.61 -0.52 8.17
CA PRO A 341 -27.89 -1.16 9.27
C PRO A 341 -28.11 -2.69 9.44
N PRO A 342 -29.32 -3.26 9.24
CA PRO A 342 -29.50 -4.71 9.31
C PRO A 342 -28.79 -5.46 8.17
N LYS A 343 -28.73 -4.89 6.96
CA LYS A 343 -27.94 -5.46 5.85
C LYS A 343 -26.45 -5.36 6.13
N VAL A 344 -26.03 -4.25 6.75
CA VAL A 344 -24.66 -4.03 7.18
C VAL A 344 -24.24 -5.12 8.16
N GLU A 345 -25.03 -5.36 9.21
CA GLU A 345 -24.75 -6.40 10.21
C GLU A 345 -24.63 -7.81 9.60
N ILE A 346 -25.52 -8.16 8.67
CA ILE A 346 -25.49 -9.46 7.95
C ILE A 346 -24.23 -9.59 7.08
N GLU A 347 -23.89 -8.56 6.30
CA GLU A 347 -22.68 -8.54 5.48
C GLU A 347 -21.40 -8.63 6.33
N MET A 348 -21.36 -7.98 7.52
CA MET A 348 -20.22 -8.11 8.44
C MET A 348 -20.08 -9.55 8.97
N LYS A 349 -21.16 -10.19 9.42
CA LYS A 349 -21.13 -11.61 9.85
C LYS A 349 -20.57 -12.54 8.76
N ALA A 350 -21.04 -12.37 7.53
CA ALA A 350 -20.59 -13.13 6.37
C ALA A 350 -19.10 -12.92 6.07
N LEU A 351 -18.65 -11.66 5.94
CA LEU A 351 -17.26 -11.33 5.65
C LEU A 351 -16.31 -11.75 6.78
N GLN A 352 -16.70 -11.56 8.05
CA GLN A 352 -15.90 -11.98 9.20
C GLN A 352 -15.70 -13.49 9.21
N THR A 353 -16.77 -14.27 9.05
CA THR A 353 -16.72 -15.74 9.02
C THR A 353 -15.84 -16.24 7.85
N HIS A 354 -16.06 -15.70 6.65
CA HIS A 354 -15.35 -16.11 5.44
C HIS A 354 -13.86 -15.77 5.47
N PHE A 355 -13.50 -14.54 5.88
CA PHE A 355 -12.10 -14.14 5.95
C PHE A 355 -11.37 -14.72 7.17
N LYS A 356 -12.06 -15.05 8.28
CA LYS A 356 -11.50 -15.86 9.38
C LYS A 356 -11.10 -17.25 8.87
N MET A 357 -11.98 -17.93 8.12
CA MET A 357 -11.68 -19.24 7.53
C MET A 357 -10.44 -19.18 6.62
N LYS A 358 -10.31 -18.12 5.82
CA LYS A 358 -9.14 -17.89 4.95
C LYS A 358 -7.86 -17.57 5.73
N ARG A 359 -7.95 -16.76 6.79
CA ARG A 359 -6.85 -16.50 7.74
C ARG A 359 -6.33 -17.80 8.35
N ASP A 360 -7.24 -18.59 8.91
CA ASP A 360 -6.92 -19.81 9.64
C ASP A 360 -6.35 -20.89 8.68
N TYR A 361 -6.80 -20.93 7.42
CA TYR A 361 -6.16 -21.73 6.35
C TYR A 361 -4.72 -21.28 6.06
N CYS A 362 -4.47 -19.99 5.86
CA CYS A 362 -3.14 -19.49 5.55
C CYS A 362 -2.16 -19.65 6.72
N LEU A 363 -2.58 -19.37 7.96
CA LEU A 363 -1.75 -19.60 9.15
C LEU A 363 -1.39 -21.08 9.31
N LYS A 364 -2.34 -21.99 9.09
CA LYS A 364 -2.07 -23.43 9.09
C LYS A 364 -1.05 -23.83 8.02
N ARG A 365 -1.20 -23.36 6.77
CA ARG A 365 -0.23 -23.65 5.69
C ARG A 365 1.17 -23.13 6.00
N LEU A 366 1.29 -21.92 6.56
CA LEU A 366 2.57 -21.35 6.99
C LEU A 366 3.23 -22.20 8.08
N GLN A 367 2.45 -22.67 9.05
CA GLN A 367 2.92 -23.60 10.08
C GLN A 367 3.37 -24.96 9.51
N GLU A 368 2.63 -25.52 8.54
CA GLU A 368 2.98 -26.77 7.85
C GLU A 368 4.26 -26.65 6.99
N ILE A 369 4.59 -25.44 6.51
CA ILE A 369 5.83 -25.13 5.77
C ILE A 369 7.02 -24.93 6.74
N GLY A 370 6.74 -24.54 7.98
CA GLY A 370 7.71 -24.38 9.07
C GLY A 370 7.83 -22.98 9.65
N PHE A 371 7.02 -22.00 9.23
CA PHE A 371 7.00 -20.66 9.84
C PHE A 371 6.18 -20.66 11.13
N SER A 372 6.68 -20.02 12.19
CA SER A 372 5.93 -19.80 13.44
C SER A 372 5.50 -18.34 13.60
N LYS A 373 4.66 -18.02 14.60
CA LYS A 373 4.18 -16.64 14.83
C LYS A 373 5.27 -15.68 15.35
N GLY A 374 6.39 -16.22 15.87
CA GLY A 374 7.41 -15.44 16.58
C GLY A 374 6.83 -14.76 17.82
N ASP A 375 7.23 -13.51 18.05
CA ASP A 375 6.73 -12.66 19.15
C ASP A 375 5.34 -12.03 18.85
N GLN A 376 4.78 -12.25 17.65
CA GLN A 376 3.48 -11.70 17.25
C GLN A 376 2.32 -12.63 17.62
N ASP A 377 1.12 -12.12 17.79
CA ASP A 377 -0.09 -12.94 17.98
C ASP A 377 -0.82 -13.25 16.66
N ILE A 378 -1.91 -14.01 16.77
CA ILE A 378 -2.75 -14.35 15.61
C ILE A 378 -3.52 -13.08 15.20
N PRO A 379 -3.43 -12.61 13.94
CA PRO A 379 -4.07 -11.36 13.53
C PRO A 379 -5.60 -11.44 13.72
N ASP A 380 -6.12 -10.67 14.67
CA ASP A 380 -7.55 -10.55 15.02
C ASP A 380 -8.37 -9.86 13.94
N SER A 381 -7.74 -9.20 12.96
CA SER A 381 -8.42 -8.28 12.06
C SER A 381 -7.71 -8.06 10.72
N THR A 382 -8.30 -7.21 9.86
CA THR A 382 -7.88 -6.99 8.45
C THR A 382 -7.95 -8.27 7.59
N PHE A 383 -7.26 -8.32 6.44
CA PHE A 383 -7.02 -9.56 5.71
C PHE A 383 -5.52 -9.79 5.43
N TYR A 384 -4.67 -9.46 6.40
CA TYR A 384 -3.22 -9.53 6.30
C TYR A 384 -2.57 -10.43 7.35
N ILE A 385 -1.45 -11.05 6.97
CA ILE A 385 -0.48 -11.67 7.88
C ILE A 385 0.84 -10.94 7.68
N TRP A 386 1.45 -10.49 8.78
CA TRP A 386 2.80 -9.92 8.80
C TRP A 386 3.78 -11.04 9.12
N LEU A 387 4.28 -11.71 8.09
CA LEU A 387 5.13 -12.88 8.23
C LEU A 387 6.58 -12.43 8.48
N ASP A 388 7.13 -12.77 9.64
CA ASP A 388 8.57 -12.75 9.91
C ASP A 388 9.21 -13.98 9.25
N LEU A 389 10.14 -13.75 8.33
CA LEU A 389 10.84 -14.81 7.60
C LEU A 389 11.94 -15.51 8.43
N THR A 390 12.35 -14.93 9.56
CA THR A 390 13.34 -15.53 10.47
C THR A 390 12.76 -16.67 11.33
N THR A 391 11.43 -16.75 11.46
CA THR A 391 10.70 -17.76 12.26
C THR A 391 10.62 -19.15 11.61
N LEU A 392 11.34 -19.37 10.51
CA LEU A 392 11.32 -20.59 9.70
C LEU A 392 12.17 -21.71 10.31
N ASP A 393 11.51 -22.75 10.84
CA ASP A 393 12.14 -23.95 11.38
C ASP A 393 11.89 -25.19 10.48
N PRO A 394 12.90 -26.06 10.23
CA PRO A 394 14.33 -25.78 10.40
C PRO A 394 14.81 -24.63 9.51
N PRO A 395 15.79 -23.83 9.96
CA PRO A 395 16.32 -22.70 9.20
C PRO A 395 16.97 -23.15 7.89
N ILE A 396 17.11 -22.21 6.96
CA ILE A 396 17.76 -22.47 5.66
C ILE A 396 19.25 -22.85 5.89
N PRO A 397 19.76 -23.94 5.28
CA PRO A 397 21.15 -24.31 5.42
C PRO A 397 22.09 -23.19 4.95
N ALA A 398 23.13 -22.88 5.73
CA ALA A 398 24.12 -21.86 5.40
C ALA A 398 24.93 -22.15 4.11
N SER A 399 24.80 -23.35 3.55
CA SER A 399 25.34 -23.75 2.24
C SER A 399 24.38 -23.48 1.07
N SER A 400 23.21 -22.90 1.31
CA SER A 400 22.22 -22.60 0.27
C SER A 400 22.62 -21.35 -0.52
N GLY A 401 22.41 -21.39 -1.84
CA GLY A 401 22.60 -20.24 -2.72
C GLY A 401 21.45 -19.22 -2.68
N ALA A 402 20.44 -19.43 -1.82
CA ALA A 402 19.27 -18.57 -1.69
C ALA A 402 19.05 -18.17 -0.23
N ASP A 403 19.36 -16.91 0.10
CA ASP A 403 18.83 -16.28 1.30
C ASP A 403 17.35 -15.93 1.07
N ILE A 404 16.47 -16.44 1.92
CA ILE A 404 15.04 -16.08 1.97
C ILE A 404 14.62 -15.57 3.34
N SER A 405 15.57 -15.16 4.19
CA SER A 405 15.30 -14.42 5.43
C SER A 405 15.04 -12.93 5.16
N ASN A 406 15.51 -12.41 4.03
CA ASN A 406 15.21 -11.06 3.56
C ASN A 406 13.96 -11.02 2.65
N GLY A 407 13.04 -10.09 2.92
CA GLY A 407 11.77 -9.95 2.20
C GLY A 407 11.89 -9.60 0.72
N LEU A 408 12.94 -8.89 0.29
CA LEU A 408 13.21 -8.64 -1.14
C LEU A 408 13.70 -9.92 -1.84
N SER A 409 14.59 -10.69 -1.20
CA SER A 409 15.11 -11.95 -1.73
C SER A 409 14.02 -13.03 -1.81
N PHE A 410 13.18 -13.14 -0.79
CA PHE A 410 12.01 -14.02 -0.79
C PHE A 410 10.98 -13.63 -1.86
N PHE A 411 10.78 -12.32 -2.11
CA PHE A 411 9.94 -11.83 -3.20
C PHE A 411 10.49 -12.21 -4.59
N ASP A 412 11.80 -12.08 -4.84
CA ASP A 412 12.42 -12.54 -6.08
C ASP A 412 12.33 -14.07 -6.27
N ALA A 413 12.46 -14.84 -5.19
CA ALA A 413 12.21 -16.28 -5.22
C ALA A 413 10.74 -16.61 -5.57
N LEU A 414 9.77 -15.88 -5.00
CA LEU A 414 8.34 -16.06 -5.29
C LEU A 414 7.98 -15.68 -6.73
N LEU A 415 8.59 -14.64 -7.32
CA LEU A 415 8.42 -14.32 -8.74
C LEU A 415 8.77 -15.54 -9.63
N LYS A 416 9.83 -16.27 -9.28
CA LYS A 416 10.23 -17.48 -10.02
C LYS A 416 9.29 -18.68 -9.79
N GLU A 417 8.36 -18.59 -8.83
CA GLU A 417 7.29 -19.55 -8.56
C GLU A 417 5.89 -19.08 -9.01
N LYS A 418 5.79 -17.98 -9.77
CA LYS A 418 4.52 -17.31 -10.14
C LYS A 418 3.69 -16.85 -8.92
N ALA A 419 4.32 -16.20 -7.94
CA ALA A 419 3.62 -15.56 -6.82
C ALA A 419 4.25 -14.21 -6.43
N ILE A 420 3.51 -13.36 -5.73
CA ILE A 420 4.05 -12.17 -5.05
C ILE A 420 3.44 -11.98 -3.65
N VAL A 421 4.24 -11.38 -2.77
CA VAL A 421 3.88 -10.77 -1.48
C VAL A 421 4.35 -9.31 -1.49
N VAL A 422 4.19 -8.55 -0.40
CA VAL A 422 4.82 -7.22 -0.26
C VAL A 422 5.98 -7.28 0.73
N PRO A 423 7.24 -7.01 0.30
CA PRO A 423 8.40 -6.86 1.18
C PRO A 423 8.17 -5.84 2.32
N GLY A 424 8.56 -6.19 3.55
CA GLY A 424 8.24 -5.41 4.75
C GLY A 424 8.85 -4.01 4.78
N ILE A 425 10.01 -3.85 4.14
CA ILE A 425 10.68 -2.58 3.80
C ILE A 425 9.74 -1.49 3.24
N PHE A 426 8.62 -1.85 2.57
CA PHE A 426 7.67 -0.88 2.01
C PHE A 426 6.69 -0.28 3.04
N PHE A 427 6.57 -0.86 4.23
CA PHE A 427 5.75 -0.35 5.34
C PHE A 427 6.58 0.45 6.36
N ASP A 428 7.89 0.53 6.13
CA ASP A 428 8.81 1.38 6.88
C ASP A 428 8.77 2.82 6.34
N LEU A 429 7.74 3.56 6.76
CA LEU A 429 7.41 4.89 6.23
C LEU A 429 8.58 5.88 6.43
N ASN A 430 9.07 6.44 5.32
CA ASN A 430 10.28 7.27 5.26
C ASN A 430 10.05 8.53 4.39
N PRO A 431 9.02 9.36 4.68
CA PRO A 431 8.58 10.44 3.79
C PRO A 431 9.60 11.56 3.61
N ALA A 432 10.52 11.71 4.57
CA ALA A 432 11.62 12.66 4.51
C ALA A 432 12.90 12.09 3.86
N LYS A 433 12.91 10.80 3.46
CA LYS A 433 14.07 10.05 2.92
C LYS A 433 15.36 10.24 3.75
N ARG A 434 15.23 10.23 5.08
CA ARG A 434 16.33 10.47 6.04
C ARG A 434 17.07 9.21 6.49
N ARG A 435 16.50 8.03 6.21
CA ARG A 435 17.06 6.71 6.51
C ARG A 435 17.31 5.99 5.18
N ASP A 436 18.31 5.13 5.10
CA ASP A 436 18.32 4.15 4.01
C ASP A 436 17.21 3.11 4.27
N LEU A 437 16.57 2.65 3.21
CA LEU A 437 15.57 1.58 3.29
C LEU A 437 16.25 0.22 3.47
N PHE A 438 17.51 0.04 3.06
CA PHE A 438 18.23 -1.22 3.27
C PHE A 438 18.55 -1.50 4.76
N ASP A 439 18.65 -0.45 5.59
CA ASP A 439 18.77 -0.55 7.05
C ASP A 439 17.39 -0.67 7.77
N SER A 440 16.30 -0.93 7.04
CA SER A 440 14.95 -0.99 7.60
C SER A 440 14.79 -2.08 8.67
N PRO A 441 14.18 -1.82 9.84
CA PRO A 441 13.85 -2.87 10.80
C PRO A 441 12.80 -3.87 10.26
N CYS A 442 12.11 -3.54 9.16
CA CYS A 442 11.11 -4.40 8.53
C CYS A 442 11.68 -5.26 7.38
N HIS A 443 13.00 -5.32 7.17
CA HIS A 443 13.61 -6.00 6.02
C HIS A 443 13.36 -7.52 5.97
N HIS A 444 13.18 -8.17 7.13
CA HIS A 444 12.93 -9.61 7.25
C HIS A 444 11.44 -9.98 7.31
N PHE A 445 10.55 -8.99 7.21
CA PHE A 445 9.11 -9.21 7.13
C PHE A 445 8.59 -9.24 5.71
N VAL A 446 7.45 -9.89 5.50
CA VAL A 446 6.59 -9.70 4.32
C VAL A 446 5.12 -9.64 4.73
N ARG A 447 4.34 -8.78 4.06
CA ARG A 447 2.89 -8.80 4.20
C ARG A 447 2.27 -9.75 3.17
N ILE A 448 1.62 -10.79 3.68
CA ILE A 448 0.76 -11.70 2.92
C ILE A 448 -0.68 -11.20 3.01
N SER A 449 -1.35 -11.06 1.87
CA SER A 449 -2.78 -10.77 1.78
C SER A 449 -3.58 -12.07 1.61
N TYR A 450 -4.47 -12.37 2.54
CA TYR A 450 -5.56 -13.34 2.33
C TYR A 450 -6.85 -12.67 1.81
N GLY A 451 -6.69 -11.50 1.18
CA GLY A 451 -7.68 -10.83 0.34
C GLY A 451 -8.27 -11.72 -0.79
N PRO A 452 -7.42 -12.32 -1.66
CA PRO A 452 -7.86 -13.09 -2.84
C PRO A 452 -8.71 -14.35 -2.56
N LYS A 453 -9.29 -14.91 -3.63
CA LYS A 453 -10.04 -16.17 -3.62
C LYS A 453 -9.22 -17.36 -3.11
N MET A 454 -9.90 -18.37 -2.56
CA MET A 454 -9.27 -19.53 -1.91
C MET A 454 -8.33 -20.32 -2.84
N GLU A 455 -8.62 -20.45 -4.14
CA GLU A 455 -7.72 -21.07 -5.12
C GLU A 455 -6.43 -20.25 -5.36
N VAL A 456 -6.51 -18.92 -5.31
CA VAL A 456 -5.34 -18.03 -5.37
C VAL A 456 -4.51 -18.14 -4.09
N LEU A 457 -5.16 -18.31 -2.93
CA LEU A 457 -4.47 -18.58 -1.66
C LEU A 457 -3.75 -19.94 -1.69
N LYS A 458 -4.39 -20.99 -2.21
CA LYS A 458 -3.77 -22.32 -2.41
C LYS A 458 -2.53 -22.21 -3.29
N LEU A 459 -2.66 -21.64 -4.50
CA LEU A 459 -1.55 -21.43 -5.44
C LEU A 459 -0.37 -20.66 -4.81
N GLY A 460 -0.66 -19.64 -4.00
CA GLY A 460 0.34 -18.82 -3.34
C GLY A 460 1.02 -19.51 -2.14
N MET A 461 0.28 -20.24 -1.31
CA MET A 461 0.86 -21.07 -0.26
C MET A 461 1.72 -22.19 -0.84
N ASP A 462 1.29 -22.81 -1.94
CA ASP A 462 2.07 -23.82 -2.67
C ASP A 462 3.35 -23.22 -3.28
N ALA A 463 3.31 -21.95 -3.71
CA ALA A 463 4.51 -21.24 -4.19
C ALA A 463 5.50 -20.95 -3.05
N ILE A 464 5.04 -20.52 -1.87
CA ILE A 464 5.86 -20.35 -0.68
C ILE A 464 6.51 -21.68 -0.27
N GLU A 465 5.75 -22.78 -0.30
CA GLU A 465 6.26 -24.12 -0.01
C GLU A 465 7.36 -24.55 -1.00
N ARG A 466 7.19 -24.26 -2.30
CA ARG A 466 8.23 -24.53 -3.32
C ARG A 466 9.48 -23.68 -3.12
N VAL A 467 9.35 -22.38 -2.80
CA VAL A 467 10.49 -21.51 -2.45
C VAL A 467 11.27 -22.08 -1.27
N VAL A 468 10.59 -22.44 -0.18
CA VAL A 468 11.22 -22.99 1.03
C VAL A 468 11.90 -24.34 0.74
N LYS A 469 11.26 -25.24 -0.02
CA LYS A 469 11.85 -26.53 -0.39
C LYS A 469 13.08 -26.37 -1.30
N LYS A 470 13.06 -25.44 -2.26
CA LYS A 470 14.23 -25.10 -3.08
C LYS A 470 15.37 -24.50 -2.24
N ALA A 471 15.07 -23.54 -1.36
CA ALA A 471 16.05 -22.94 -0.45
C ALA A 471 16.67 -23.99 0.51
N ARG A 472 15.90 -24.98 0.96
CA ARG A 472 16.37 -26.13 1.76
C ARG A 472 17.10 -27.22 0.93
N GLY A 473 17.23 -27.07 -0.39
CA GLY A 473 17.86 -28.05 -1.28
C GLY A 473 17.04 -29.33 -1.52
N GLN A 474 15.76 -29.34 -1.13
CA GLN A 474 14.83 -30.47 -1.22
C GLN A 474 14.14 -30.57 -2.60
N MET A 475 14.32 -29.56 -3.44
CA MET A 475 13.88 -29.49 -4.84
C MET A 475 14.99 -28.87 -5.68
N ALA A 476 15.04 -29.20 -6.98
CA ALA A 476 15.98 -28.60 -7.90
C ALA A 476 15.82 -27.06 -7.94
N MET A 477 16.94 -26.34 -7.88
CA MET A 477 16.97 -24.91 -8.17
C MET A 477 16.58 -24.64 -9.64
N TYR A 478 16.23 -23.40 -9.93
CA TYR A 478 15.84 -22.97 -11.28
C TYR A 478 16.92 -23.30 -12.32
N ASP A 479 16.52 -23.90 -13.44
CA ASP A 479 17.41 -24.02 -14.60
C ASP A 479 17.81 -22.61 -15.07
N ASN A 480 19.11 -22.37 -15.22
CA ASN A 480 19.67 -21.10 -15.68
C ASN A 480 19.50 -20.93 -17.20
N ALA A 481 18.26 -21.05 -17.68
CA ALA A 481 17.86 -21.05 -19.08
C ALA A 481 16.98 -19.83 -19.46
N VAL A 482 17.00 -18.76 -18.65
CA VAL A 482 16.38 -17.47 -18.96
C VAL A 482 17.42 -16.35 -18.83
N SER A 483 18.29 -16.25 -19.84
CA SER A 483 19.26 -15.15 -20.00
C SER A 483 19.26 -14.60 -21.43
N ASP A 484 18.08 -14.56 -22.07
CA ASP A 484 17.84 -13.89 -23.35
C ASP A 484 17.14 -12.54 -23.05
N GLU A 485 17.90 -11.44 -23.05
CA GLU A 485 17.29 -10.10 -23.06
C GLU A 485 16.56 -9.86 -24.39
N PRO A 486 15.28 -9.43 -24.39
CA PRO A 486 14.52 -9.16 -25.61
C PRO A 486 14.97 -7.84 -26.27
N GLY A 487 16.12 -7.87 -26.95
CA GLY A 487 16.64 -6.72 -27.71
C GLY A 487 17.93 -6.94 -28.50
N SER A 488 18.74 -7.96 -28.20
CA SER A 488 20.04 -8.16 -28.86
C SER A 488 19.94 -8.78 -30.27
N PRO A 489 20.51 -8.17 -31.33
CA PRO A 489 20.52 -8.75 -32.67
C PRO A 489 21.32 -10.06 -32.74
N LYS A 490 20.67 -11.16 -33.15
CA LYS A 490 21.30 -12.49 -33.21
C LYS A 490 22.43 -12.53 -34.25
N ALA A 491 23.67 -12.58 -33.77
CA ALA A 491 24.86 -12.66 -34.62
C ALA A 491 24.90 -13.97 -35.43
N VAL A 492 25.01 -13.88 -36.75
CA VAL A 492 24.98 -15.04 -37.65
C VAL A 492 26.26 -15.88 -37.49
N ARG A 493 26.14 -16.99 -36.75
CA ARG A 493 27.24 -17.91 -36.48
C ARG A 493 27.59 -18.74 -37.73
N ARG A 494 28.49 -18.20 -38.57
CA ARG A 494 29.10 -18.94 -39.70
C ARG A 494 29.69 -20.27 -39.19
N GLN A 495 29.18 -21.39 -39.72
CA GLN A 495 29.81 -22.69 -39.52
C GLN A 495 31.20 -22.71 -40.17
N ARG A 496 32.20 -23.22 -39.45
CA ARG A 496 33.46 -23.69 -40.03
C ARG A 496 33.43 -25.22 -39.98
N GLY A 497 33.50 -25.86 -41.15
CA GLY A 497 33.62 -27.32 -41.23
C GLY A 497 34.99 -27.82 -40.75
N PRO A 498 35.10 -29.10 -40.36
CA PRO A 498 36.35 -29.69 -39.89
C PRO A 498 37.36 -29.88 -41.03
N SER A 499 38.63 -29.62 -40.76
CA SER A 499 39.72 -29.84 -41.71
C SER A 499 40.40 -31.19 -41.47
N HIS A 500 40.27 -32.15 -42.39
CA HIS A 500 41.17 -33.31 -42.44
C HIS A 500 41.69 -33.64 -43.84
N SER A 501 43.00 -33.89 -43.84
CA SER A 501 43.91 -34.38 -44.89
C SER A 501 43.33 -35.19 -46.05
N ASN A 502 43.80 -34.85 -47.26
CA ASN A 502 43.50 -35.55 -48.52
C ASN A 502 44.63 -36.53 -48.93
N ARG A 503 44.33 -37.85 -48.91
CA ARG A 503 45.02 -38.96 -49.61
C ARG A 503 44.01 -40.12 -49.72
N GLY A 504 43.80 -40.83 -50.82
CA GLY A 504 44.24 -40.63 -52.22
C GLY A 504 43.94 -41.87 -53.08
N GLN A 505 43.84 -41.69 -54.41
CA GLN A 505 43.69 -42.71 -55.47
C GLN A 505 42.36 -43.52 -55.58
N GLY A 506 41.79 -43.54 -56.80
CA GLY A 506 41.31 -44.78 -57.45
C GLY A 506 39.81 -44.94 -57.74
N GLY A 507 39.43 -44.97 -59.04
CA GLY A 507 38.40 -45.91 -59.54
C GLY A 507 36.99 -45.40 -59.90
N ASP A 508 36.85 -44.75 -61.06
CA ASP A 508 35.80 -44.87 -62.11
C ASP A 508 34.26 -44.87 -61.79
N PRO A 509 33.39 -44.69 -62.82
CA PRO A 509 31.99 -44.24 -62.64
C PRO A 509 30.90 -45.21 -63.15
N TYR A 510 29.63 -44.95 -62.78
CA TYR A 510 28.36 -45.11 -63.56
C TYR A 510 27.27 -44.39 -62.69
N ILE A 511 26.41 -43.46 -63.12
CA ILE A 511 25.44 -43.34 -64.25
C ILE A 511 24.09 -44.03 -63.97
N HIS A 512 23.01 -43.26 -64.20
CA HIS A 512 21.57 -43.60 -64.08
C HIS A 512 21.03 -43.84 -62.66
N SER A 513 19.80 -43.42 -62.33
CA SER A 513 18.79 -42.61 -63.09
C SER A 513 17.93 -41.80 -62.15
#